data_AF-A0A932TSZ4-F1
#
_entry.id   AF-A0A932TSZ4-F1
#
_cell.length_a   1.000
_cell.length_b   1.000
_cell.length_c   1.000
_cell.angle_alpha   90.00
_cell.angle_beta   90.00
_cell.angle_gamma   90.00
#
_symmetry.space_group_name_H-M   'P 1'
#
loop_
_entity.id
_entity.type
_entity.pdbx_description
1 polymer ?
#
loop_
_entity_poly.entity_id
_entity_poly.type
_entity_poly.pdbx_seq_one_letter_code
_entity_poly.pdbx_strand_id
1 'polypeptide(L)'
;MSKRLPHAGHLPHVEAHRESALSDVILGGQDGLVNVLGVILGIAAASGDPRLVLAGGLAATFAESISMGAVAYTSTLADRDHYLSEEERERREIRELPEVETEEVREIYRNWGLKGEPLEAVV
;
A
#
# COMPACT_ATOMS: atom_id res chain seq x y z
N MET A 1 -22.39 -30.91 -23.49
CA MET A 1 -22.40 -30.50 -22.08
C MET A 1 -20.97 -30.14 -21.69
N SER A 2 -20.54 -28.90 -21.95
CA SER A 2 -19.22 -28.42 -21.53
C SER A 2 -19.36 -27.77 -20.16
N LYS A 3 -18.66 -28.34 -19.19
CA LYS A 3 -18.72 -27.99 -17.77
C LYS A 3 -17.99 -26.66 -17.62
N ARG A 4 -18.73 -25.56 -17.42
CA ARG A 4 -18.17 -24.26 -17.04
C ARG A 4 -17.40 -24.48 -15.73
N LEU A 5 -16.07 -24.38 -15.80
CA LEU A 5 -15.26 -24.30 -14.60
C LEU A 5 -15.58 -22.97 -13.91
N PRO A 6 -15.74 -22.96 -12.58
CA PRO A 6 -15.95 -21.72 -11.85
C PRO A 6 -14.75 -20.80 -12.07
N HIS A 7 -15.02 -19.57 -12.50
CA HIS A 7 -14.04 -18.48 -12.56
C HIS A 7 -13.41 -18.37 -11.17
N ALA A 8 -12.17 -18.85 -11.03
CA ALA A 8 -11.34 -18.51 -9.88
C ALA A 8 -11.20 -16.99 -9.92
N GLY A 9 -11.70 -16.32 -8.88
CA GLY A 9 -11.82 -14.87 -8.85
C GLY A 9 -10.46 -14.22 -9.03
N HIS A 10 -10.23 -13.67 -10.22
CA HIS A 10 -9.20 -12.71 -10.49
C HIS A 10 -9.59 -11.44 -9.73
N LEU A 11 -8.85 -11.14 -8.66
CA LEU A 11 -9.07 -9.91 -7.89
C LEU A 11 -8.75 -8.74 -8.84
N PRO A 12 -9.58 -7.69 -8.89
CA PRO A 12 -9.28 -6.55 -9.75
C PRO A 12 -7.89 -6.00 -9.40
N HIS A 13 -7.01 -5.93 -10.40
CA HIS A 13 -5.71 -5.26 -10.32
C HIS A 13 -5.95 -3.77 -10.02
N VAL A 14 -5.96 -3.40 -8.74
CA VAL A 14 -5.97 -2.01 -8.31
C VAL A 14 -4.52 -1.52 -8.37
N GLU A 15 -4.16 -0.84 -9.44
CA GLU A 15 -2.90 -0.10 -9.53
C GLU A 15 -2.90 1.04 -8.48
N ALA A 16 -2.41 0.74 -7.29
CA ALA A 16 -2.16 1.75 -6.26
C ALA A 16 -0.99 2.63 -6.73
N HIS A 17 -1.31 3.76 -7.36
CA HIS A 17 -0.33 4.78 -7.65
C HIS A 17 0.21 5.30 -6.31
N ARG A 18 1.50 5.08 -6.09
CA ARG A 18 2.22 5.44 -4.86
C ARG A 18 1.95 6.91 -4.52
N GLU A 19 1.40 7.15 -3.33
CA GLU A 19 1.38 8.50 -2.78
C GLU A 19 2.83 8.99 -2.62
N SER A 20 3.05 10.28 -2.85
CA SER A 20 4.42 10.81 -2.82
C SER A 20 5.03 10.62 -1.42
N ALA A 21 6.35 10.44 -1.34
CA ALA A 21 7.05 10.41 -0.05
C ALA A 21 6.79 11.66 0.81
N LEU A 22 6.38 12.77 0.18
CA LEU A 22 5.94 13.98 0.88
C LEU A 22 4.57 13.81 1.55
N SER A 23 3.64 13.08 0.94
CA SER A 23 2.32 12.78 1.51
C SER A 23 2.46 11.97 2.79
N ASP A 24 3.29 10.92 2.78
CA ASP A 24 3.57 10.09 3.96
C ASP A 24 4.16 10.92 5.12
N VAL A 25 5.07 11.84 4.79
CA VAL A 25 5.68 12.75 5.78
C VAL A 25 4.67 13.73 6.36
N ILE A 26 3.77 14.28 5.52
CA ILE A 26 2.74 15.22 5.98
C ILE A 26 1.71 14.51 6.85
N LEU A 27 1.19 13.37 6.42
CA LEU A 27 0.20 12.58 7.15
C LEU A 27 0.78 12.04 8.46
N GLY A 28 1.98 11.45 8.41
CA GLY A 28 2.69 10.99 9.60
C GLY A 28 3.03 12.13 10.56
N GLY A 29 3.45 13.28 10.03
CA GLY A 29 3.71 14.47 10.83
C GLY A 29 2.46 15.00 11.54
N GLN A 30 1.31 15.00 10.85
CA GLN A 30 0.05 15.42 11.44
C GLN A 30 -0.37 14.51 12.59
N ASP A 31 -0.36 13.20 12.38
CA ASP A 31 -0.73 12.22 13.41
C ASP A 31 0.24 12.27 14.61
N GLY A 32 1.54 12.38 14.33
CA GLY A 32 2.57 12.43 15.36
C GLY A 32 2.46 13.68 16.23
N LEU A 33 2.14 14.84 15.63
CA LEU A 33 1.88 16.07 16.38
C LEU A 33 0.68 15.94 17.31
N VAL A 34 -0.43 15.38 16.83
CA VAL A 34 -1.63 15.19 17.65
C VAL A 34 -1.38 14.24 18.81
N ASN A 35 -0.69 13.11 18.55
CA ASN A 35 -0.40 12.12 19.57
C ASN A 35 0.55 12.67 20.66
N VAL A 36 1.68 13.27 20.26
CA VAL A 36 2.64 13.87 21.19
C VAL A 36 2.00 15.01 21.99
N LEU A 37 1.17 15.86 21.35
CA LEU A 37 0.46 16.92 22.05
C LEU A 37 -0.51 16.36 23.10
N GLY A 38 -1.26 15.31 22.76
CA GLY A 38 -2.16 14.63 23.70
C GLY A 38 -1.42 14.12 24.94
N VAL A 39 -0.27 13.48 24.74
CA VAL A 39 0.59 12.98 25.84
C VAL A 39 1.09 14.15 26.71
N ILE A 40 1.63 15.20 26.09
CA ILE A 40 2.14 16.39 26.79
C ILE A 40 1.04 17.05 27.62
N LEU A 41 -0.16 17.23 27.05
CA LEU A 41 -1.30 17.80 27.75
C LEU A 41 -1.75 16.94 28.93
N GLY A 42 -1.76 15.61 28.76
CA GLY A 42 -2.08 14.68 29.85
C GLY A 42 -1.09 14.78 31.01
N ILE A 43 0.21 14.82 30.72
CA ILE A 43 1.27 14.96 31.73
C ILE A 43 1.17 16.33 32.42
N ALA A 44 0.91 17.40 31.65
CA ALA A 44 0.76 18.75 32.19
C ALA A 44 -0.44 18.84 33.13
N ALA A 45 -1.59 18.28 32.74
CA ALA A 45 -2.80 18.27 33.54
C ALA A 45 -2.64 17.44 34.83
N ALA A 46 -1.87 16.35 34.79
CA ALA A 46 -1.68 15.46 35.93
C ALA A 46 -0.62 15.94 36.94
N SER A 47 0.48 16.51 36.45
CA SER A 47 1.65 16.82 37.30
C SER A 47 1.81 18.29 37.66
N GLY A 48 1.45 19.21 36.76
CA GLY A 48 1.77 20.63 36.89
C GLY A 48 3.27 20.97 36.93
N ASP A 49 4.18 19.99 36.80
CA ASP A 49 5.63 20.18 36.86
C ASP A 49 6.20 20.35 35.44
N PRO A 50 6.75 21.53 35.08
CA PRO A 50 7.33 21.78 33.76
C PRO A 50 8.46 20.82 33.39
N ARG A 51 9.21 20.28 34.36
CA ARG A 51 10.31 19.34 34.09
C ARG A 51 9.79 18.00 33.61
N LEU A 52 8.70 17.50 34.22
CA LEU A 52 8.05 16.27 33.79
C LEU A 52 7.39 16.44 32.42
N VAL A 53 6.78 17.60 32.15
CA VAL A 53 6.20 17.91 30.84
C VAL A 53 7.27 17.89 29.74
N LEU A 54 8.42 18.54 29.96
CA LEU A 54 9.52 18.57 28.99
C LEU A 54 10.14 17.17 28.77
N ALA A 55 10.45 16.46 29.85
CA ALA A 55 11.04 15.13 29.77
C ALA A 55 10.10 14.14 29.08
N GLY A 56 8.82 14.15 29.46
CA GLY A 56 7.79 13.31 28.87
C GLY A 56 7.50 13.64 27.41
N GLY A 57 7.46 14.93 27.06
CA GLY A 57 7.29 15.38 25.69
C GLY A 57 8.41 14.92 24.77
N LEU A 58 9.68 15.10 25.19
CA LEU A 58 10.83 14.61 24.43
C LEU A 58 10.81 13.09 24.28
N ALA A 59 10.55 12.36 25.36
CA ALA A 59 10.45 10.91 25.32
C ALA A 59 9.35 10.44 24.35
N ALA A 60 8.17 11.07 24.40
CA ALA A 60 7.05 10.77 23.50
C ALA A 60 7.41 11.07 22.04
N THR A 61 8.03 12.21 21.76
CA THR A 61 8.44 12.57 20.39
C THR A 61 9.45 11.58 19.81
N PHE A 62 10.46 11.15 20.59
CA PHE A 62 11.44 10.17 20.12
C PHE A 62 10.79 8.80 19.90
N ALA A 63 9.96 8.35 20.84
CA ALA A 63 9.24 7.08 20.70
C ALA A 63 8.36 7.08 19.44
N GLU A 64 7.62 8.17 19.21
CA GLU A 64 6.74 8.31 18.05
C GLU A 64 7.52 8.33 16.73
N SER A 65 8.61 9.10 16.67
CA SER A 65 9.45 9.20 15.46
C SER A 65 10.04 7.85 15.08
N ILE A 66 10.55 7.08 16.06
CA ILE A 66 11.11 5.76 15.84
C ILE A 66 10.00 4.78 15.37
N SER A 67 8.83 4.83 16.02
CA SER A 67 7.68 3.99 15.66
C SER A 67 7.25 4.24 14.22
N MET A 68 7.02 5.49 13.84
CA MET A 68 6.60 5.86 12.47
C MET A 68 7.64 5.48 11.42
N GLY A 69 8.93 5.69 11.71
CA GLY A 69 10.02 5.26 10.84
C GLY A 69 10.06 3.74 10.63
N ALA A 70 9.89 2.97 11.71
CA ALA A 70 9.88 1.51 11.65
C ALA A 70 8.65 0.98 10.88
N VAL A 71 7.48 1.59 11.07
CA VAL A 71 6.26 1.26 10.33
C VAL A 71 6.45 1.53 8.84
N ALA A 72 6.90 2.73 8.46
CA ALA A 72 7.10 3.09 7.05
C ALA A 72 8.12 2.17 6.35
N TYR A 73 9.21 1.83 7.03
CA TYR A 73 10.21 0.91 6.51
C TYR A 73 9.63 -0.50 6.27
N THR A 74 8.90 -1.02 7.26
CA THR A 74 8.32 -2.37 7.18
C THR A 74 7.23 -2.44 6.12
N SER A 75 6.38 -1.40 5.99
CA SER A 75 5.39 -1.30 4.92
C SER A 75 6.05 -1.32 3.54
N THR A 76 7.13 -0.54 3.35
CA THR A 76 7.86 -0.51 2.07
C THR A 76 8.45 -1.88 1.72
N LEU A 77 8.94 -2.63 2.72
CA LEU A 77 9.41 -4.00 2.51
C LEU A 77 8.26 -4.95 2.13
N ALA A 78 7.13 -4.85 2.83
CA ALA A 78 5.95 -5.68 2.56
C ALA A 78 5.42 -5.44 1.14
N ASP A 79 5.36 -4.18 0.70
CA ASP A 79 4.94 -3.84 -0.67
C ASP A 79 5.87 -4.43 -1.72
N ARG A 80 7.18 -4.36 -1.49
CA ARG A 80 8.19 -4.96 -2.38
C ARG A 80 8.02 -6.47 -2.45
N ASP A 81 7.89 -7.12 -1.30
CA ASP A 81 7.79 -8.57 -1.23
C ASP A 81 6.47 -9.04 -1.86
N HIS A 82 5.38 -8.29 -1.69
CA HIS A 82 4.11 -8.52 -2.38
C HIS A 82 4.28 -8.38 -3.90
N TYR A 83 4.90 -7.29 -4.38
CA TYR A 83 5.16 -7.08 -5.81
C TYR A 83 5.96 -8.25 -6.42
N LEU A 84 7.03 -8.69 -5.77
CA LEU A 84 7.84 -9.82 -6.26
C LEU A 84 7.03 -11.11 -6.30
N SER A 85 6.18 -11.35 -5.29
CA SER A 85 5.31 -12.54 -5.27
C SER A 85 4.28 -12.54 -6.41
N GLU A 86 3.72 -11.38 -6.73
CA GLU A 86 2.80 -11.21 -7.86
C GLU A 86 3.56 -11.36 -9.19
N GLU A 87 4.75 -10.78 -9.34
CA GLU A 87 5.57 -10.96 -10.55
C GLU A 87 5.88 -12.45 -10.81
N GLU A 88 6.24 -13.20 -9.77
CA GLU A 88 6.50 -14.63 -9.89
C GLU A 88 5.24 -15.44 -10.24
N ARG A 89 4.07 -15.01 -9.72
CA ARG A 89 2.76 -15.60 -10.03
C ARG A 89 2.41 -15.37 -11.50
N GLU A 90 2.40 -14.13 -11.95
CA GLU A 90 2.09 -13.74 -13.34
C GLU A 90 3.03 -14.42 -14.35
N ARG A 91 4.35 -14.45 -14.07
CA ARG A 91 5.32 -15.17 -14.92
C ARG A 91 5.01 -16.65 -15.05
N ARG A 92 4.45 -17.29 -14.02
CA ARG A 92 4.05 -18.69 -14.05
C ARG A 92 2.76 -18.86 -14.84
N GLU A 93 1.78 -18.01 -14.63
CA GLU A 93 0.49 -18.04 -15.33
C GLU A 93 0.66 -17.83 -16.84
N ILE A 94 1.54 -16.91 -17.26
CA ILE A 94 1.91 -16.74 -18.69
C ILE A 94 2.45 -18.03 -19.33
N ARG A 95 3.18 -18.85 -18.57
CA ARG A 95 3.75 -20.11 -19.08
C ARG A 95 2.76 -21.28 -19.02
N GLU A 96 1.94 -21.35 -17.98
CA GLU A 96 1.08 -22.49 -17.69
C GLU A 96 -0.34 -22.33 -18.27
N LEU A 97 -0.83 -21.09 -18.40
CA LEU A 97 -2.19 -20.73 -18.80
C LEU A 97 -2.22 -19.62 -19.89
N PRO A 98 -1.46 -19.75 -21.01
CA PRO A 98 -1.31 -18.68 -21.99
C PRO A 98 -2.62 -18.21 -22.60
N GLU A 99 -3.58 -19.12 -22.83
CA GLU A 99 -4.91 -18.77 -23.38
C GLU A 99 -5.72 -17.88 -22.44
N VAL A 100 -5.57 -18.07 -21.12
CA VAL A 100 -6.27 -17.28 -20.10
C VAL A 100 -5.66 -15.88 -20.03
N GLU A 101 -4.33 -15.81 -19.93
CA GLU A 101 -3.59 -14.53 -19.87
C GLU A 101 -3.82 -13.67 -21.13
N THR A 102 -3.90 -14.32 -22.29
CA THR A 102 -4.18 -13.65 -23.56
C THR A 102 -5.58 -13.02 -23.58
N GLU A 103 -6.60 -13.71 -23.02
CA GLU A 103 -7.93 -13.11 -22.89
C GLU A 103 -7.96 -11.99 -21.84
N GLU A 104 -7.18 -12.11 -20.76
CA GLU A 104 -7.07 -11.05 -19.76
C GLU A 104 -6.49 -9.76 -20.35
N VAL A 105 -5.38 -9.85 -21.08
CA VAL A 105 -4.79 -8.71 -21.80
C VAL A 105 -5.77 -8.14 -22.83
N ARG A 106 -6.50 -9.01 -23.54
CA ARG A 106 -7.57 -8.59 -24.46
C ARG A 106 -8.67 -7.81 -23.74
N GLU A 107 -9.08 -8.25 -22.55
CA GLU A 107 -10.08 -7.56 -21.75
C GLU A 107 -9.60 -6.18 -21.26
N ILE A 108 -8.35 -6.06 -20.83
CA ILE A 108 -7.72 -4.79 -20.42
C ILE A 108 -7.77 -3.78 -21.57
N TYR A 109 -7.26 -4.14 -22.76
CA TYR A 109 -7.27 -3.24 -23.90
C TYR A 109 -8.68 -2.91 -24.41
N ARG A 110 -9.60 -3.88 -24.34
CA ARG A 110 -11.01 -3.65 -24.66
C ARG A 110 -11.64 -2.64 -23.71
N ASN A 111 -11.32 -2.68 -22.42
CA ASN A 111 -11.78 -1.71 -21.41
C ASN A 111 -11.19 -0.32 -21.63
N TRP A 112 -9.97 -0.23 -22.19
CA TRP A 112 -9.39 1.04 -22.66
C TRP A 112 -9.99 1.53 -23.99
N GLY A 113 -10.89 0.76 -24.60
CA GLY A 113 -11.66 1.15 -25.78
C GLY A 113 -11.13 0.61 -27.11
N LEU A 114 -10.09 -0.24 -27.10
CA LEU A 114 -9.60 -0.89 -28.32
C LEU A 114 -10.60 -1.94 -28.82
N LYS A 115 -10.79 -2.02 -30.14
CA LYS A 115 -11.74 -2.94 -30.79
C LYS A 115 -11.23 -3.34 -32.16
N GLY A 116 -11.68 -4.50 -32.64
CA GLY A 116 -11.42 -4.96 -33.99
C GLY A 116 -9.95 -5.34 -34.21
N GLU A 117 -9.44 -5.05 -35.39
CA GLU A 117 -8.08 -5.44 -35.80
C GLU A 117 -6.96 -4.86 -34.89
N PRO A 118 -7.02 -3.60 -34.41
CA PRO A 118 -6.04 -3.08 -33.46
C PRO A 118 -5.97 -3.82 -32.12
N LEU A 119 -7.08 -4.41 -31.67
CA LEU A 119 -7.12 -5.18 -30.40
C LEU A 119 -6.42 -6.52 -30.56
N GLU A 120 -6.67 -7.22 -31.65
CA GLU A 120 -6.04 -8.54 -31.91
C GLU A 120 -4.57 -8.42 -32.32
N ALA A 121 -4.10 -7.23 -32.71
CA ALA A 121 -2.71 -6.98 -33.06
C ALA A 121 -1.79 -6.73 -31.84
N VAL A 122 -2.35 -6.34 -30.69
CA VAL A 122 -1.58 -6.00 -29.46
C VAL A 122 -1.59 -7.11 -28.41
N VAL A 123 -2.44 -8.11 -28.60
CA VAL A 123 -2.63 -9.29 -27.75
C VAL A 123 -1.82 -10.44 -28.33
#